data_AF-A0A6C0D1T2-F1
#
_entry.id   AF-A0A6C0D1T2-F1
#
_cell.length_a   1.000
_cell.length_b   1.000
_cell.length_c   1.000
_cell.angle_alpha   90.00
_cell.angle_beta   90.00
_cell.angle_gamma   90.00
#
_symmetry.space_group_name_H-M   'P 1'
#
loop_
_entity.id
_entity.type
_entity.pdbx_description
1 polymer ?
#
loop_
_entity_poly.entity_id
_entity_poly.type
_entity_poly.pdbx_seq_one_letter_code
_entity_poly.pdbx_strand_id
1 'polypeptide(L)'
;MNTNETKAKIWNMCIERGVFDKVKGEDFKKIQDMFEKIIKGYEKVEPSVEIFNKVIDSIALDVQNQNQPPKPASFEDIQKEYDVLLKTPIPTKIDFTDKEPLENNIIGTNGIGTNGIGTNITARSELNQFDYQAVISQENSQTPYQNEKNENKKESKIKLEEILMTQNKILIKILETQIKIIHGLKL
;
A
#
# COMPACT_ATOMS: atom_id res chain seq x y z
N MET A 1 -39.78 10.21 -11.93
CA MET A 1 -40.29 10.67 -10.62
C MET A 1 -39.16 10.48 -9.61
N ASN A 2 -38.53 11.56 -9.15
CA ASN A 2 -37.48 11.50 -8.13
C ASN A 2 -38.03 12.11 -6.84
N THR A 3 -38.77 11.30 -6.08
CA THR A 3 -39.28 11.73 -4.78
C THR A 3 -38.13 11.68 -3.76
N ASN A 4 -38.10 12.68 -2.87
CA ASN A 4 -37.23 12.70 -1.69
C ASN A 4 -37.29 11.36 -0.91
N GLU A 5 -38.43 10.67 -1.01
CA GLU A 5 -38.70 9.33 -0.51
C GLU A 5 -37.72 8.25 -1.02
N THR A 6 -37.33 8.25 -2.30
CA THR A 6 -36.36 7.28 -2.83
C THR A 6 -34.97 7.51 -2.22
N LYS A 7 -34.57 8.77 -2.05
CA LYS A 7 -33.29 9.12 -1.41
C LYS A 7 -33.30 8.69 0.06
N ALA A 8 -34.37 9.01 0.78
CA ALA A 8 -34.54 8.62 2.17
C ALA A 8 -34.51 7.09 2.34
N LYS A 9 -35.11 6.34 1.40
CA LYS A 9 -35.09 4.88 1.41
C LYS A 9 -33.68 4.32 1.22
N ILE A 10 -32.93 4.81 0.23
CA ILE A 10 -31.54 4.38 0.02
C ILE A 10 -30.69 4.74 1.25
N TRP A 11 -30.88 5.93 1.81
CA TRP A 11 -30.18 6.39 3.01
C TRP A 11 -30.42 5.46 4.20
N ASN A 12 -31.69 5.11 4.46
CA ASN A 12 -32.05 4.17 5.52
C ASN A 12 -31.43 2.78 5.29
N MET A 13 -31.43 2.28 4.05
CA MET A 13 -30.80 0.99 3.74
C MET A 13 -29.27 1.03 3.94
N CYS A 14 -28.61 2.16 3.68
CA CYS A 14 -27.19 2.34 3.98
C CYS A 14 -26.93 2.31 5.51
N ILE A 15 -27.82 2.91 6.31
CA ILE A 15 -27.74 2.84 7.78
C ILE A 15 -27.97 1.41 8.28
N GLU A 16 -29.02 0.73 7.81
CA GLU A 16 -29.36 -0.64 8.21
C GLU A 16 -28.24 -1.64 7.90
N ARG A 17 -27.51 -1.43 6.80
CA ARG A 17 -26.35 -2.26 6.42
C ARG A 17 -25.06 -1.87 7.14
N GLY A 18 -25.07 -0.85 7.99
CA GLY A 18 -23.89 -0.40 8.73
C GLY A 18 -22.81 0.21 7.82
N VAL A 19 -23.18 0.74 6.65
CA VAL A 19 -22.21 1.37 5.73
C VAL A 19 -21.51 2.56 6.38
N PHE A 20 -22.22 3.26 7.26
CA PHE A 20 -21.74 4.45 7.95
C PHE A 20 -21.16 4.16 9.35
N ASP A 21 -21.14 2.92 9.83
CA ASP A 21 -20.69 2.61 11.21
C ASP A 21 -19.21 2.94 11.44
N LYS A 22 -18.42 2.89 10.36
CA LYS A 22 -16.97 3.16 10.40
C LYS A 22 -16.62 4.61 10.09
N VAL A 23 -17.62 5.44 9.82
CA VAL A 23 -17.43 6.83 9.41
C VAL A 23 -17.28 7.71 10.64
N LYS A 24 -16.25 8.56 10.65
CA LYS A 24 -16.11 9.61 11.66
C LYS A 24 -17.04 10.78 11.33
N GLY A 25 -17.57 11.43 12.37
CA GLY A 25 -18.49 12.57 12.20
C GLY A 25 -17.94 13.72 11.34
N GLU A 26 -16.62 13.91 11.32
CA GLU A 26 -15.94 14.92 10.50
C GLU A 26 -16.06 14.66 8.98
N ASP A 27 -16.16 13.40 8.56
CA ASP A 27 -16.26 13.00 7.15
C ASP A 27 -17.71 12.90 6.67
N PHE A 28 -18.68 13.11 7.55
CA PHE A 28 -20.10 12.98 7.22
C PHE A 28 -20.54 13.94 6.11
N LYS A 29 -20.00 15.17 6.09
CA LYS A 29 -20.27 16.13 5.02
C LYS A 29 -19.80 15.62 3.66
N LYS A 30 -18.61 15.02 3.59
CA LYS A 30 -18.07 14.43 2.35
C LYS A 30 -18.92 13.26 1.87
N ILE A 31 -19.43 12.46 2.81
CA ILE A 31 -20.30 11.32 2.50
C ILE A 31 -21.65 11.77 2.00
N GLN A 32 -22.21 12.85 2.57
CA GLN A 32 -23.42 13.45 2.05
C GLN A 32 -23.22 13.95 0.61
N ASP A 33 -22.13 14.68 0.34
CA ASP A 33 -21.82 15.17 -1.01
C ASP A 33 -21.65 14.00 -2.02
N MET A 34 -20.98 12.93 -1.59
CA MET A 34 -20.77 11.71 -2.37
C MET A 34 -22.09 10.99 -2.66
N PHE A 35 -22.93 10.82 -1.64
CA PHE A 35 -24.25 10.22 -1.75
C PHE A 35 -25.12 10.99 -2.77
N GLU A 36 -25.16 12.32 -2.66
CA GLU A 36 -25.90 13.15 -3.60
C GLU A 36 -25.39 13.01 -5.04
N LYS A 37 -24.07 12.95 -5.21
CA LYS A 37 -23.43 12.75 -6.53
C LYS A 37 -23.79 11.40 -7.14
N ILE A 38 -23.73 10.32 -6.35
CA ILE A 38 -24.09 8.98 -6.79
C ILE A 38 -25.56 8.95 -7.18
N ILE A 39 -26.46 9.42 -6.30
CA ILE A 39 -27.91 9.44 -6.56
C ILE A 39 -28.26 10.23 -7.83
N LYS A 40 -27.58 11.35 -8.08
CA LYS A 40 -27.79 12.14 -9.31
C LYS A 40 -27.52 11.32 -10.58
N GLY A 41 -26.63 10.34 -10.52
CA GLY A 41 -26.37 9.39 -11.60
C GLY A 41 -27.52 8.41 -11.87
N TYR A 42 -28.32 8.11 -10.84
CA TYR A 42 -29.43 7.16 -10.91
C TYR A 42 -30.82 7.82 -11.00
N GLU A 43 -30.89 9.15 -10.95
CA GLU A 43 -32.12 9.94 -11.01
C GLU A 43 -32.96 9.71 -12.28
N LYS A 44 -32.31 9.28 -13.38
CA LYS A 44 -32.97 8.98 -14.67
C LYS A 44 -33.38 7.53 -14.84
N VAL A 45 -33.02 6.65 -13.90
CA VAL A 45 -33.28 5.22 -13.99
C VAL A 45 -34.50 4.88 -13.15
N GLU A 46 -35.35 3.96 -13.64
CA GLU A 46 -36.51 3.54 -12.87
C GLU A 46 -36.09 2.91 -11.54
N PRO A 47 -36.75 3.25 -10.42
CA PRO A 47 -36.40 2.72 -9.11
C PRO A 47 -36.66 1.21 -9.04
N SER A 48 -35.57 0.43 -9.11
CA SER A 48 -35.56 -1.03 -8.90
C SER A 48 -34.68 -1.41 -7.72
N VAL A 49 -34.99 -2.52 -7.06
CA VAL A 49 -34.21 -3.08 -5.95
C VAL A 49 -32.76 -3.35 -6.37
N GLU A 50 -32.54 -3.78 -7.61
CA GLU A 50 -31.20 -4.03 -8.15
C GLU A 50 -30.37 -2.75 -8.24
N ILE A 51 -31.01 -1.63 -8.60
CA ILE A 51 -30.36 -0.33 -8.67
C ILE A 51 -30.03 0.17 -7.28
N PHE A 52 -30.93 0.01 -6.31
CA PHE A 52 -30.64 0.36 -4.92
C PHE A 52 -29.46 -0.43 -4.37
N ASN A 53 -29.39 -1.74 -4.62
CA ASN A 53 -28.23 -2.55 -4.22
C ASN A 53 -26.94 -2.04 -4.86
N LYS A 54 -26.92 -1.78 -6.17
CA LYS A 54 -25.75 -1.21 -6.86
C LYS A 54 -25.33 0.15 -6.31
N VAL A 55 -26.30 1.01 -5.99
CA VAL A 55 -26.04 2.33 -5.39
C VAL A 55 -25.40 2.16 -4.02
N ILE A 56 -25.96 1.29 -3.17
CA ILE A 56 -25.43 1.01 -1.84
C ILE A 56 -24.02 0.44 -1.91
N ASP A 57 -23.78 -0.53 -2.80
CA ASP A 57 -22.45 -1.14 -2.99
C ASP A 57 -21.43 -0.10 -3.48
N SER A 58 -21.85 0.82 -4.35
CA SER A 58 -20.99 1.92 -4.83
C SER A 58 -20.64 2.90 -3.70
N ILE A 59 -21.61 3.28 -2.87
CA ILE A 59 -21.39 4.12 -1.68
C ILE A 59 -20.45 3.41 -0.70
N ALA A 60 -20.67 2.12 -0.44
CA ALA A 60 -19.84 1.34 0.48
C ALA A 60 -18.38 1.25 0.01
N LEU A 61 -18.16 1.07 -1.29
CA LEU A 61 -16.83 1.03 -1.88
C LEU A 61 -16.11 2.39 -1.72
N ASP A 62 -16.78 3.50 -2.02
CA ASP A 62 -16.17 4.82 -1.91
C ASP A 62 -15.91 5.22 -0.44
N VAL A 63 -16.80 4.86 0.48
CA VAL A 63 -16.59 5.04 1.93
C VAL A 63 -15.39 4.21 2.41
N GLN A 64 -15.22 2.98 1.93
CA GLN A 64 -14.02 2.19 2.24
C GLN A 64 -12.76 2.84 1.70
N ASN A 65 -12.77 3.33 0.46
CA ASN A 65 -11.61 3.96 -0.15
C ASN A 65 -11.19 5.24 0.59
N GLN A 66 -12.13 6.02 1.13
CA GLN A 66 -11.81 7.20 1.94
C GLN A 66 -11.24 6.86 3.33
N ASN A 67 -11.66 5.72 3.90
CA ASN A 67 -11.18 5.27 5.21
C ASN A 67 -9.94 4.38 5.14
N GLN A 68 -9.43 4.05 3.95
CA GLN A 68 -8.14 3.38 3.85
C GLN A 68 -7.04 4.34 4.31
N PRO A 69 -6.10 3.88 5.16
CA PRO A 69 -4.91 4.66 5.44
C PRO A 69 -4.22 5.00 4.13
N PRO A 70 -3.59 6.19 4.00
CA PRO A 70 -2.90 6.57 2.78
C PRO A 70 -2.01 5.41 2.36
N LYS A 71 -2.22 4.93 1.13
CA LYS A 71 -1.51 3.80 0.56
C LYS A 71 -0.02 3.97 0.90
N PRO A 72 0.63 2.99 1.55
CA PRO A 72 2.04 3.13 1.91
C PRO A 72 2.80 3.51 0.65
N ALA A 73 3.62 4.56 0.74
CA ALA A 73 4.43 5.05 -0.37
C ALA A 73 5.14 3.85 -1.00
N SER A 74 5.15 3.77 -2.35
CA SER A 74 5.80 2.64 -2.99
C SER A 74 7.29 2.67 -2.66
N PHE A 75 7.95 1.50 -2.72
CA PHE A 75 9.39 1.42 -2.52
C PHE A 75 10.15 2.44 -3.39
N GLU A 76 9.70 2.64 -4.64
CA GLU A 76 10.22 3.64 -5.57
C GLU A 76 10.16 5.09 -5.02
N ASP A 77 9.07 5.44 -4.33
CA ASP A 77 8.87 6.78 -3.79
C ASP A 77 9.77 7.04 -2.58
N ILE A 78 9.90 6.02 -1.71
CA ILE A 78 10.80 6.05 -0.55
C ILE A 78 12.25 6.13 -1.02
N GLN A 79 12.62 5.36 -2.05
CA GLN A 79 13.97 5.38 -2.62
C GLN A 79 14.31 6.76 -3.19
N LYS A 80 13.37 7.40 -3.91
CA LYS A 80 13.58 8.76 -4.45
C LYS A 80 13.76 9.80 -3.36
N GLU A 81 12.99 9.72 -2.28
CA GLU A 81 13.14 10.62 -1.13
C GLU A 81 14.53 10.46 -0.49
N TYR A 82 14.98 9.22 -0.34
CA TYR A 82 16.31 8.92 0.20
C TYR A 82 17.43 9.44 -0.71
N ASP A 83 17.30 9.27 -2.03
CA ASP A 83 18.26 9.77 -3.01
C ASP A 83 18.34 11.31 -3.03
N VAL A 84 17.24 12.01 -2.73
CA VAL A 84 17.23 13.48 -2.57
C VAL A 84 17.99 13.89 -1.32
N LEU A 85 17.81 13.18 -0.20
CA LEU A 85 18.50 13.48 1.06
C LEU A 85 20.01 13.19 0.99
N LEU A 86 20.41 12.18 0.21
CA LEU A 86 21.82 11.83 0.01
C LEU A 86 22.57 12.76 -0.95
N LYS A 87 21.87 13.58 -1.74
CA LYS A 87 22.50 14.58 -2.58
C LYS A 87 23.03 15.71 -1.71
N THR A 88 24.27 15.57 -1.26
CA THR A 88 25.01 16.67 -0.65
C THR A 88 25.09 17.83 -1.65
N PRO A 89 24.77 19.08 -1.25
CA PRO A 89 24.88 20.22 -2.13
C PRO A 89 26.32 20.35 -2.64
N ILE A 90 26.46 20.71 -3.92
CA ILE A 90 27.78 20.95 -4.53
C ILE A 90 28.47 22.01 -3.67
N PRO A 91 29.67 21.73 -3.11
CA PRO A 91 30.39 22.71 -2.34
C PRO A 91 30.55 23.98 -3.16
N THR A 92 30.16 25.12 -2.59
CA THR A 92 30.49 26.43 -3.16
C THR A 92 31.99 26.45 -3.39
N LYS A 93 32.40 26.73 -4.64
CA LYS A 93 33.80 26.88 -4.97
C LYS A 93 34.36 27.95 -4.04
N ILE A 94 35.27 27.55 -3.16
CA ILE A 94 36.01 28.48 -2.33
C ILE A 94 36.85 29.29 -3.31
N ASP A 95 36.51 30.56 -3.45
CA ASP A 95 37.30 31.49 -4.22
C ASP A 95 38.50 31.91 -3.35
N PHE A 96 39.68 31.39 -3.70
CA PHE A 96 40.94 31.73 -3.02
C PHE A 96 41.53 33.05 -3.55
N THR A 97 40.80 33.81 -4.38
CA THR A 97 41.21 35.17 -4.72
C THR A 97 40.93 36.11 -3.55
N ASP A 98 41.92 36.12 -2.68
CA ASP A 98 42.08 36.90 -1.46
C ASP A 98 41.72 38.39 -1.65
N LYS A 99 40.54 38.76 -1.15
CA LYS A 99 40.21 40.11 -0.68
C LYS A 99 39.33 39.97 0.56
N GLU A 100 39.95 40.09 1.73
CA GLU A 100 39.26 40.18 3.02
C GLU A 100 38.13 41.25 2.99
N PRO A 101 37.08 41.07 3.79
CA PRO A 101 37.18 41.51 5.18
C PRO A 101 36.82 40.41 6.18
N LEU A 102 37.63 40.38 7.24
CA LEU A 102 37.33 39.77 8.53
C LEU A 102 35.97 40.26 9.06
N GLU A 103 34.94 39.42 9.05
CA GLU A 103 33.95 39.42 10.13
C GLU A 103 33.58 37.99 10.51
N ASN A 104 34.13 37.60 11.66
CA ASN A 104 33.75 36.44 12.42
C ASN A 104 32.25 36.49 12.75
N ASN A 105 31.52 35.41 12.46
CA ASN A 105 30.49 34.95 13.39
C ASN A 105 30.47 33.43 13.42
N ILE A 106 31.38 32.91 14.25
CA ILE A 106 31.32 31.56 14.80
C ILE A 106 30.19 31.57 15.83
N ILE A 107 29.03 30.99 15.50
CA ILE A 107 28.14 30.40 16.50
C ILE A 107 28.24 28.89 16.32
N GLY A 108 29.34 28.37 16.87
CA GLY A 108 29.57 26.95 17.06
C GLY A 108 28.79 26.46 18.27
N THR A 109 27.90 25.53 17.98
CA THR A 109 27.43 24.43 18.82
C THR A 109 28.36 24.07 19.99
N ASN A 110 27.82 24.12 21.20
CA ASN A 110 28.38 23.48 22.39
C ASN A 110 28.34 21.95 22.21
N GLY A 111 29.48 21.34 21.89
CA GLY A 111 29.77 19.91 22.02
C GLY A 111 30.85 19.70 23.06
N ILE A 112 30.44 19.20 24.23
CA ILE A 112 31.31 18.80 25.35
C ILE A 112 32.07 17.53 24.98
N GLY A 113 33.35 17.48 25.36
CA GLY A 113 34.29 16.44 24.99
C GLY A 113 34.33 15.19 25.87
N THR A 114 34.99 14.18 25.28
CA THR A 114 35.95 13.22 25.87
C THR A 114 35.48 12.23 26.93
N ASN A 115 35.54 10.92 26.64
CA ASN A 115 36.66 10.05 27.06
C ASN A 115 36.42 8.58 26.65
N GLY A 116 37.45 7.93 26.13
CA GLY A 116 37.41 6.55 25.67
C GLY A 116 37.55 5.53 26.80
N ILE A 117 36.91 4.37 26.59
CA ILE A 117 37.30 3.08 27.17
C ILE A 117 37.11 2.05 26.06
N GLY A 118 38.21 1.40 25.67
CA GLY A 118 38.20 0.28 24.75
C GLY A 118 37.68 -0.98 25.43
N THR A 119 36.80 -1.70 24.73
CA THR A 119 36.59 -3.13 24.92
C THR A 119 36.45 -3.79 23.55
N ASN A 120 37.35 -4.73 23.27
CA ASN A 120 37.28 -5.67 22.16
C ASN A 120 35.91 -6.39 22.19
N ILE A 121 35.13 -6.26 21.12
CA ILE A 121 34.02 -7.17 20.86
C ILE A 121 34.33 -7.89 19.55
N THR A 122 34.81 -9.11 19.73
CA THR A 122 35.00 -10.15 18.72
C THR A 122 33.73 -10.33 17.91
N ALA A 123 33.88 -10.24 16.58
CA ALA A 123 32.90 -10.66 15.61
C ALA A 123 32.49 -12.11 15.87
N ARG A 124 31.20 -12.33 16.13
CA ARG A 124 30.59 -13.65 16.09
C ARG A 124 29.49 -13.64 15.04
N SER A 125 29.88 -14.11 13.87
CA SER A 125 29.04 -14.47 12.74
C SER A 125 28.33 -15.79 13.03
N GLU A 126 27.00 -15.76 13.14
CA GLU A 126 26.11 -16.92 13.01
C GLU A 126 24.94 -16.40 12.15
N LEU A 127 25.02 -16.37 10.82
CA LEU A 127 24.95 -17.49 9.87
C LEU A 127 23.82 -18.49 10.18
N ASN A 128 22.56 -18.02 10.15
CA ASN A 128 21.43 -18.90 9.90
C ASN A 128 21.29 -19.12 8.39
N GLN A 129 21.95 -20.19 7.96
CA GLN A 129 21.90 -20.81 6.66
C GLN A 129 20.57 -21.59 6.54
N PHE A 130 19.57 -21.03 5.86
CA PHE A 130 18.46 -21.83 5.34
C PHE A 130 18.81 -22.24 3.90
N ASP A 131 19.11 -23.53 3.75
CA ASP A 131 19.36 -24.20 2.48
C ASP A 131 18.13 -24.13 1.57
N TYR A 132 18.28 -23.44 0.43
CA TYR A 132 17.55 -23.74 -0.78
C TYR A 132 18.56 -23.84 -1.92
N GLN A 133 19.14 -25.03 -2.07
CA GLN A 133 19.76 -25.46 -3.33
C GLN A 133 18.80 -26.35 -4.11
N ALA A 134 19.01 -26.30 -5.44
CA ALA A 134 18.38 -27.03 -6.54
C ALA A 134 17.11 -26.34 -7.08
N VAL A 135 17.01 -25.92 -8.36
CA VAL A 135 17.61 -26.46 -9.59
C VAL A 135 17.71 -25.35 -10.67
N ILE A 136 18.93 -25.18 -11.23
CA ILE A 136 19.32 -25.10 -12.67
C ILE A 136 18.17 -24.74 -13.66
N SER A 137 18.23 -23.67 -14.47
CA SER A 137 19.16 -23.55 -15.62
C SER A 137 19.41 -22.11 -16.04
N GLN A 138 20.68 -21.87 -16.39
CA GLN A 138 21.13 -20.79 -17.26
C GLN A 138 20.57 -20.98 -18.68
N GLU A 139 20.24 -19.89 -19.37
CA GLU A 139 20.74 -19.68 -20.73
C GLU A 139 20.81 -18.19 -21.08
N ASN A 140 21.70 -17.90 -22.01
CA ASN A 140 22.49 -16.70 -22.16
C ASN A 140 21.93 -15.76 -23.24
N SER A 141 22.41 -14.51 -23.21
CA SER A 141 22.69 -13.64 -24.39
C SER A 141 21.68 -12.56 -24.82
N GLN A 142 22.28 -11.42 -25.18
CA GLN A 142 21.78 -10.08 -25.44
C GLN A 142 21.18 -9.85 -26.86
N THR A 143 20.07 -9.08 -26.91
CA THR A 143 19.64 -8.03 -27.88
C THR A 143 19.49 -8.38 -29.39
N PRO A 144 18.75 -7.61 -30.25
CA PRO A 144 18.07 -6.32 -30.08
C PRO A 144 16.59 -6.26 -30.57
N TYR A 145 15.91 -5.15 -30.25
CA TYR A 145 14.66 -4.61 -30.83
C TYR A 145 13.97 -5.37 -31.98
N GLN A 146 12.70 -5.76 -31.78
CA GLN A 146 11.47 -5.28 -32.48
C GLN A 146 10.27 -6.23 -32.19
N ASN A 147 9.10 -5.64 -31.87
CA ASN A 147 7.75 -6.19 -32.05
C ASN A 147 7.24 -7.40 -31.23
N GLU A 148 6.94 -7.26 -29.92
CA GLU A 148 5.99 -8.17 -29.25
C GLU A 148 5.19 -7.47 -28.14
N LYS A 149 4.02 -6.91 -28.48
CA LYS A 149 3.08 -6.31 -27.50
C LYS A 149 1.86 -7.18 -27.17
N ASN A 150 1.81 -8.43 -27.64
CA ASN A 150 0.61 -9.28 -27.50
C ASN A 150 0.79 -10.65 -26.80
N GLU A 151 2.00 -11.13 -26.52
CA GLU A 151 2.17 -12.44 -25.84
C GLU A 151 2.33 -12.35 -24.31
N ASN A 152 2.84 -11.24 -23.79
CA ASN A 152 3.15 -11.04 -22.36
C ASN A 152 1.89 -11.05 -21.43
N LYS A 153 0.68 -10.86 -21.99
CA LYS A 153 -0.58 -10.88 -21.23
C LYS A 153 -1.09 -12.29 -20.95
N LYS A 154 -0.65 -13.30 -21.71
CA LYS A 154 -1.09 -14.68 -21.55
C LYS A 154 -0.24 -15.41 -20.51
N GLU A 155 1.06 -15.16 -20.50
CA GLU A 155 2.00 -15.77 -19.54
C GLU A 155 1.80 -15.25 -18.10
N SER A 156 1.49 -13.95 -17.94
CA SER A 156 1.17 -13.36 -16.63
C SER A 156 -0.14 -13.89 -16.03
N LYS A 157 -1.13 -14.25 -16.87
CA LYS A 157 -2.38 -14.87 -16.42
C LYS A 157 -2.17 -16.30 -15.91
N ILE A 158 -1.35 -17.08 -16.60
CA ILE A 158 -1.05 -18.47 -16.22
C ILE A 158 -0.34 -18.49 -14.85
N LYS A 159 0.62 -17.59 -14.63
CA LYS A 159 1.32 -17.44 -13.34
C LYS A 159 0.38 -17.09 -12.19
N LEU A 160 -0.62 -16.21 -12.42
CA LEU A 160 -1.58 -15.85 -11.38
C LEU A 160 -2.50 -17.01 -11.01
N GLU A 161 -2.96 -17.79 -11.99
CA GLU A 161 -3.85 -18.93 -11.79
C GLU A 161 -3.14 -20.04 -10.98
N GLU A 162 -1.87 -20.31 -11.28
CA GLU A 162 -1.03 -21.25 -10.52
C GLU A 162 -0.82 -20.81 -9.06
N ILE A 163 -0.56 -19.51 -8.85
CA ILE A 163 -0.44 -18.94 -7.49
C ILE A 163 -1.77 -19.12 -6.73
N LEU A 164 -2.90 -18.83 -7.38
CA LEU A 164 -4.22 -18.92 -6.77
C LEU A 164 -4.58 -20.36 -6.41
N MET A 165 -4.28 -21.33 -7.28
CA MET A 165 -4.45 -22.75 -6.98
C MET A 165 -3.58 -23.19 -5.81
N THR A 166 -2.33 -22.71 -5.76
CA THR A 166 -1.40 -23.03 -4.66
C THR A 166 -1.92 -22.48 -3.34
N GLN A 167 -2.40 -21.23 -3.32
CA GLN A 167 -3.00 -20.61 -2.13
C GLN A 167 -4.25 -21.38 -1.66
N ASN A 168 -5.14 -21.75 -2.58
CA ASN A 168 -6.34 -22.53 -2.26
C ASN A 168 -5.98 -23.90 -1.66
N LYS A 169 -4.96 -24.58 -2.20
CA LYS A 169 -4.48 -25.87 -1.68
C LYS A 169 -3.90 -25.74 -0.26
N ILE A 170 -3.20 -24.66 0.04
CA ILE A 170 -2.68 -24.36 1.38
C ILE A 170 -3.85 -24.14 2.35
N LEU A 171 -4.83 -23.32 1.98
CA LEU A 171 -6.01 -23.05 2.80
C LEU A 171 -6.79 -24.33 3.14
N ILE A 172 -7.01 -25.21 2.15
CA ILE A 172 -7.66 -26.51 2.38
C ILE A 172 -6.89 -27.34 3.41
N LYS A 173 -5.56 -27.44 3.28
CA LYS A 173 -4.72 -28.19 4.24
C LYS A 173 -4.78 -27.61 5.66
N ILE A 174 -4.85 -26.28 5.80
CA ILE A 174 -4.99 -25.63 7.10
C ILE A 174 -6.34 -26.02 7.72
N LEU A 175 -7.42 -25.95 6.96
CA LEU A 175 -8.76 -26.33 7.43
C LEU A 175 -8.83 -27.81 7.83
N GLU A 176 -8.28 -28.71 7.02
CA GLU A 176 -8.19 -30.15 7.36
C GLU A 176 -7.42 -30.38 8.67
N THR A 177 -6.33 -29.64 8.86
CA THR A 177 -5.51 -29.73 10.08
C THR A 177 -6.29 -29.23 11.30
N GLN A 178 -7.00 -28.10 11.17
CA GLN A 178 -7.85 -27.57 12.24
C GLN A 178 -8.98 -28.55 12.61
N ILE A 179 -9.62 -29.18 11.62
CA ILE A 179 -10.65 -30.20 11.86
C ILE A 179 -10.06 -31.40 12.62
N LYS A 180 -8.88 -31.88 12.23
CA LYS A 180 -8.19 -32.98 12.94
C LYS A 180 -7.88 -32.63 14.39
N ILE A 181 -7.40 -31.41 14.66
CA ILE A 181 -7.13 -30.93 16.02
C ILE A 181 -8.43 -30.87 16.84
N ILE A 182 -9.51 -30.30 16.28
CA ILE A 182 -10.81 -30.22 16.96
C ILE A 182 -11.35 -31.61 17.28
N HIS A 183 -11.24 -32.57 16.36
CA HIS A 183 -11.62 -33.95 16.61
C HIS A 183 -10.75 -34.61 17.70
N GLY A 184 -9.44 -34.36 17.70
CA GLY A 184 -8.54 -34.85 18.73
C GLY A 184 -8.80 -34.28 20.12
N LEU A 185 -9.30 -33.04 20.22
CA LEU A 185 -9.65 -32.39 21.49
C LEU A 185 -11.03 -32.76 22.03
N LYS A 186 -11.88 -33.42 21.23
CA LYS A 186 -13.22 -33.90 21.64
C LYS A 186 -13.22 -35.32 22.21
N LEU A 187 -12.06 -36.00 22.20
CA LEU A 187 -11.79 -37.28 22.87
C LEU A 187 -11.14 -37.03 24.23
#